data_AF-A0A1V4HD30-F1
#
_entry.id   AF-A0A1V4HD30-F1
#
_cell.length_a   1.000
_cell.length_b   1.000
_cell.length_c   1.000
_cell.angle_alpha   90.00
_cell.angle_beta   90.00
_cell.angle_gamma   90.00
#
_symmetry.space_group_name_H-M   'P 1'
#
loop_
_entity.id
_entity.type
_entity.pdbx_description
1 polymer ?
#
loop_
_entity_poly.entity_id
_entity_poly.type
_entity_poly.pdbx_seq_one_letter_code
_entity_poly.pdbx_strand_id
1 'polypeptide(L)'
;MNKHEDEKKAMELAAVDIFLALYNRNNPIDLRLIQQQEKPDALLEDEASHPIGLEVTHLFYDTEEARRMMSLSELTRPGPELLETFIKVINDRIRTKEHKFKDYSHDYPCMLLIRNVSLLFGMSDILGMKNKLVLPEGYFTQVWLLSRDFTPDWLLINLSTMDDGGRE
;
A
#
# COMPACT_ATOMS: atom_id res chain seq x y z
N MET A 1 11.55 5.32 26.31
CA MET A 1 11.58 4.67 24.98
C MET A 1 10.17 4.27 24.64
N ASN A 2 9.60 4.86 23.59
CA ASN A 2 8.17 4.88 23.34
C ASN A 2 7.81 3.62 22.53
N LYS A 3 7.42 2.53 23.22
CA LYS A 3 7.19 1.20 22.63
C LYS A 3 6.31 1.21 21.37
N HIS A 4 5.38 2.16 21.29
CA HIS A 4 4.50 2.37 20.13
C HIS A 4 5.22 2.85 18.87
N GLU A 5 6.26 3.67 18.99
CA GLU A 5 7.04 4.14 17.84
C GLU A 5 7.90 3.02 17.25
N ASP A 6 8.48 2.19 18.13
CA ASP A 6 9.29 1.05 17.72
C ASP A 6 8.42 -0.01 17.01
N GLU A 7 7.22 -0.28 17.51
CA GLU A 7 6.24 -1.17 16.87
C GLU A 7 5.84 -0.64 15.47
N LYS A 8 5.56 0.65 15.36
CA LYS A 8 5.21 1.28 14.08
C LYS A 8 6.35 1.16 13.06
N LYS A 9 7.58 1.51 13.46
CA LYS A 9 8.77 1.42 12.60
C LYS A 9 9.05 -0.02 12.17
N ALA A 10 8.86 -0.99 13.06
CA ALA A 10 9.03 -2.40 12.73
C ALA A 10 8.00 -2.87 11.70
N MET A 11 6.75 -2.40 11.80
CA MET A 11 5.71 -2.69 10.81
C MET A 11 6.02 -2.08 9.44
N GLU A 12 6.53 -0.85 9.42
CA GLU A 12 6.98 -0.16 8.21
C GLU A 12 8.18 -0.87 7.58
N LEU A 13 9.18 -1.24 8.37
CA LEU A 13 10.36 -1.97 7.89
C LEU A 13 9.96 -3.29 7.24
N ALA A 14 9.08 -4.06 7.92
CA ALA A 14 8.56 -5.30 7.36
C ALA A 14 7.80 -5.08 6.04
N ALA A 15 7.10 -3.96 5.89
CA ALA A 15 6.43 -3.63 4.63
C ALA A 15 7.45 -3.31 3.53
N VAL A 16 8.49 -2.54 3.84
CA VAL A 16 9.58 -2.17 2.93
C VAL A 16 10.36 -3.41 2.48
N ASP A 17 10.70 -4.31 3.39
CA ASP A 17 11.43 -5.54 3.07
C ASP A 17 10.65 -6.42 2.08
N ILE A 18 9.36 -6.61 2.33
CA ILE A 18 8.48 -7.38 1.43
C ILE A 18 8.36 -6.66 0.08
N PHE A 19 8.21 -5.33 0.11
CA PHE A 19 8.14 -4.53 -1.11
C PHE A 19 9.40 -4.70 -1.95
N LEU A 20 10.60 -4.52 -1.39
CA LEU A 20 11.86 -4.65 -2.11
C LEU A 20 12.03 -6.05 -2.70
N ALA A 21 11.74 -7.09 -1.92
CA ALA A 21 11.83 -8.47 -2.37
C ALA A 21 10.92 -8.76 -3.59
N LEU A 22 9.71 -8.20 -3.59
CA LEU A 22 8.76 -8.37 -4.70
C LEU A 22 9.04 -7.41 -5.86
N TYR A 23 9.45 -6.18 -5.58
CA TYR A 23 9.73 -5.16 -6.59
C TYR A 23 10.93 -5.57 -7.43
N ASN A 24 12.07 -5.89 -6.81
CA ASN A 24 13.32 -6.25 -7.49
C ASN A 24 13.17 -7.54 -8.30
N ARG A 25 12.29 -8.45 -7.87
CA ARG A 25 12.00 -9.66 -8.64
C ARG A 25 11.25 -9.39 -9.94
N ASN A 26 10.46 -8.32 -9.99
CA ASN A 26 9.50 -8.06 -11.06
C ASN A 26 9.82 -6.81 -11.90
N ASN A 27 10.86 -6.05 -11.54
CA ASN A 27 11.27 -4.84 -12.23
C ASN A 27 12.74 -4.95 -12.66
N PRO A 28 13.14 -4.29 -13.76
CA PRO A 28 14.50 -4.37 -14.28
C PRO A 28 15.52 -3.54 -13.49
N ILE A 29 15.06 -2.57 -12.70
CA ILE A 29 15.92 -1.69 -11.89
C ILE A 29 15.70 -2.09 -10.43
N ASP A 30 16.73 -2.59 -9.79
CA ASP A 30 16.67 -2.96 -8.37
C ASP A 30 16.72 -1.72 -7.48
N LEU A 31 15.99 -1.80 -6.36
CA LEU A 31 16.03 -0.82 -5.29
C LEU A 31 16.71 -1.41 -4.06
N ARG A 32 17.41 -0.55 -3.31
CA ARG A 32 17.95 -0.88 -1.99
C ARG A 32 17.50 0.12 -0.93
N LEU A 33 17.28 -0.37 0.29
CA LEU A 33 17.01 0.49 1.44
C LEU A 33 18.31 1.18 1.88
N ILE A 34 18.28 2.51 1.97
CA ILE A 34 19.36 3.31 2.54
C ILE A 34 19.12 3.52 4.03
N GLN A 35 17.94 4.04 4.38
CA GLN A 35 17.56 4.27 5.77
C GLN A 35 16.04 4.40 5.93
N GLN A 36 15.56 4.13 7.14
CA GLN A 36 14.24 4.58 7.57
C GLN A 36 14.35 5.99 8.15
N GLN A 37 13.36 6.82 7.88
CA GLN A 37 13.28 8.19 8.39
C GLN A 37 11.82 8.56 8.64
N GLU A 38 11.55 9.75 9.16
CA GLU A 38 10.16 10.13 9.49
C GLU A 38 9.34 10.51 8.26
N LYS A 39 9.99 11.06 7.22
CA LYS A 39 9.35 11.52 5.98
C LYS A 39 10.35 11.49 4.81
N PRO A 40 10.11 10.74 3.74
CA PRO A 40 9.18 9.59 3.68
C PRO A 40 9.59 8.49 4.66
N ASP A 41 8.73 7.51 4.93
CA ASP A 41 9.01 6.44 5.91
C ASP A 41 10.30 5.65 5.60
N ALA A 42 10.68 5.53 4.33
CA ALA A 42 11.95 4.97 3.88
C ALA A 42 12.57 5.76 2.73
N LEU A 43 13.90 5.85 2.75
CA LEU A 43 14.71 6.32 1.63
C LEU A 43 15.36 5.12 0.95
N LEU A 44 15.02 4.95 -0.32
CA LEU A 44 15.56 3.93 -1.20
C LEU A 44 16.54 4.56 -2.19
N GLU A 45 17.29 3.70 -2.87
CA GLU A 45 18.19 4.10 -3.94
C GLU A 45 18.17 3.06 -5.06
N ASP A 46 18.23 3.53 -6.30
CA ASP A 46 18.41 2.65 -7.47
C ASP A 46 19.90 2.30 -7.69
N GLU A 47 20.18 1.47 -8.70
CA GLU A 47 21.55 1.09 -9.06
C GLU A 47 22.43 2.26 -9.52
N ALA A 48 21.83 3.36 -9.96
CA ALA A 48 22.50 4.57 -10.43
C ALA A 48 22.70 5.61 -9.31
N SER A 49 22.44 5.23 -8.07
CA SER A 49 22.54 6.11 -6.90
C SER A 49 21.52 7.26 -6.87
N HIS A 50 20.37 7.10 -7.52
CA HIS A 50 19.29 8.07 -7.41
C HIS A 50 18.43 7.79 -6.17
N PRO A 51 18.27 8.77 -5.27
CA PRO A 51 17.39 8.63 -4.12
C PRO A 51 15.92 8.56 -4.55
N ILE A 52 15.17 7.67 -3.91
CA ILE A 52 13.73 7.48 -4.12
C ILE A 52 13.07 7.36 -2.75
N GLY A 53 12.08 8.21 -2.50
CA GLY A 53 11.25 8.12 -1.31
C GLY A 53 10.25 6.98 -1.38
N LEU A 54 9.99 6.32 -0.25
CA LEU A 54 8.89 5.36 -0.11
C LEU A 54 8.07 5.69 1.13
N GLU A 55 6.85 6.16 0.91
CA GLU A 55 5.86 6.38 1.96
C GLU A 55 5.05 5.11 2.18
N VAL A 56 4.85 4.68 3.42
CA VAL A 56 4.10 3.48 3.75
C VAL A 56 2.77 3.85 4.42
N THR A 57 1.70 3.18 4.00
CA THR A 57 0.41 3.24 4.69
C THR A 57 -0.17 1.84 4.88
N HIS A 58 -0.63 1.58 6.09
CA HIS A 58 -1.22 0.29 6.45
C HIS A 58 -2.74 0.42 6.45
N LEU A 59 -3.41 -0.46 5.70
CA LEU A 59 -4.85 -0.61 5.73
C LEU A 59 -5.22 -1.68 6.75
N PHE A 60 -5.60 -1.22 7.93
CA PHE A 60 -6.29 -2.04 8.91
C PHE A 60 -7.78 -1.94 8.65
N TYR A 61 -8.44 -3.09 8.53
CA TYR A 61 -9.86 -3.13 8.84
C TYR A 61 -9.97 -3.24 10.36
N ASP A 62 -10.78 -2.39 11.00
CA ASP A 62 -10.87 -2.34 12.46
C ASP A 62 -11.10 -3.77 12.99
N THR A 63 -10.17 -4.26 13.80
CA THR A 63 -10.22 -5.61 14.36
C THR A 63 -11.49 -5.84 15.18
N GLU A 64 -12.06 -4.78 15.76
CA GLU A 64 -13.34 -4.86 16.47
C GLU A 64 -14.52 -4.97 15.50
N GLU A 65 -14.45 -4.30 14.35
CA GLU A 65 -15.44 -4.40 13.28
C GLU A 65 -15.38 -5.78 12.60
N ALA A 66 -14.18 -6.31 12.35
CA ALA A 66 -13.95 -7.68 11.87
C ALA A 66 -14.44 -8.74 12.88
N ARG A 67 -14.15 -8.56 14.18
CA ARG A 67 -14.61 -9.49 15.24
C ARG A 67 -16.13 -9.49 15.41
N ARG A 68 -16.78 -8.32 15.35
CA ARG A 68 -18.24 -8.24 15.38
C ARG A 68 -18.84 -8.99 14.19
N MET A 69 -18.25 -8.88 13.00
CA MET A 69 -18.72 -9.63 11.82
C MET A 69 -18.50 -11.14 11.94
N MET A 70 -17.34 -11.59 12.42
CA MET A 70 -17.05 -13.01 12.65
C MET A 70 -17.95 -13.64 13.73
N SER A 71 -18.42 -12.85 14.70
CA SER A 71 -19.30 -13.32 15.77
C SER A 71 -20.78 -13.41 15.34
N LEU A 72 -21.18 -12.80 14.23
CA LEU A 72 -22.57 -12.70 13.81
C LEU A 72 -22.98 -13.73 12.74
N SER A 73 -22.06 -14.44 12.09
CA SER A 73 -22.42 -15.53 11.17
C SER A 73 -21.25 -16.46 10.88
N GLU A 74 -21.56 -17.74 10.70
CA GLU A 74 -20.71 -18.70 9.99
C GLU A 74 -20.16 -18.10 8.69
N LEU A 75 -18.85 -17.88 8.59
CA LEU A 75 -18.03 -17.88 7.35
C LEU A 75 -18.66 -17.31 6.06
N THR A 76 -19.48 -16.27 6.14
CA THR A 76 -19.99 -15.58 4.96
C THR A 76 -18.95 -14.57 4.51
N ARG A 77 -18.52 -14.68 3.24
CA ARG A 77 -17.67 -13.65 2.62
C ARG A 77 -18.35 -12.29 2.82
N PRO A 78 -17.60 -11.25 3.23
CA PRO A 78 -18.15 -9.91 3.39
C PRO A 78 -18.88 -9.48 2.11
N GLY A 79 -20.07 -8.93 2.27
CA GLY A 79 -20.92 -8.53 1.15
C GLY A 79 -20.29 -7.41 0.30
N PRO A 80 -20.80 -7.20 -0.93
CA PRO A 80 -20.25 -6.22 -1.86
C PRO A 80 -20.18 -4.79 -1.29
N GLU A 81 -21.15 -4.38 -0.47
CA GLU A 81 -21.19 -3.07 0.18
C GLU A 81 -19.99 -2.78 1.09
N LEU A 82 -19.51 -3.82 1.78
CA LEU A 82 -18.33 -3.74 2.65
C LEU A 82 -17.06 -3.59 1.82
N LEU A 83 -16.96 -4.31 0.69
CA LEU A 83 -15.85 -4.14 -0.24
C LEU A 83 -15.85 -2.73 -0.83
N GLU A 84 -17.01 -2.18 -1.20
CA GLU A 84 -17.07 -0.78 -1.68
C GLU A 84 -16.60 0.21 -0.63
N THR A 85 -16.98 -0.01 0.63
CA THR A 85 -16.54 0.81 1.77
C THR A 85 -15.03 0.68 1.96
N PHE A 86 -14.50 -0.53 1.85
CA PHE A 86 -13.07 -0.76 1.93
C PHE A 86 -12.32 -0.03 0.82
N ILE A 87 -12.78 -0.10 -0.44
CA ILE A 87 -12.23 0.65 -1.57
C ILE A 87 -12.25 2.16 -1.32
N LYS A 88 -13.34 2.70 -0.75
CA LYS A 88 -13.40 4.11 -0.35
C LYS A 88 -12.31 4.46 0.66
N VAL A 89 -12.06 3.60 1.64
CA VAL A 89 -10.95 3.79 2.59
C VAL A 89 -9.60 3.80 1.88
N ILE A 90 -9.36 2.92 0.91
CA ILE A 90 -8.13 2.96 0.09
C ILE A 90 -7.98 4.32 -0.58
N ASN A 91 -9.02 4.78 -1.26
CA ASN A 91 -9.02 6.04 -2.00
C ASN A 91 -8.81 7.25 -1.08
N ASP A 92 -9.47 7.27 0.08
CA ASP A 92 -9.32 8.34 1.06
C ASP A 92 -7.90 8.38 1.63
N ARG A 93 -7.26 7.23 1.81
CA ARG A 93 -5.85 7.15 2.24
C ARG A 93 -4.91 7.69 1.18
N ILE A 94 -5.10 7.33 -0.08
CA ILE A 94 -4.32 7.87 -1.22
C ILE A 94 -4.44 9.40 -1.22
N ARG A 95 -5.67 9.93 -1.29
CA ARG A 95 -5.91 11.38 -1.33
C ARG A 95 -5.37 12.12 -0.13
N THR A 96 -5.54 11.57 1.08
CA THR A 96 -5.02 12.19 2.31
C THR A 96 -3.50 12.25 2.30
N LYS A 97 -2.84 11.18 1.84
CA LYS A 97 -1.37 11.15 1.74
C LYS A 97 -0.88 12.10 0.67
N GLU A 98 -1.51 12.14 -0.50
CA GLU A 98 -1.18 13.10 -1.57
C GLU A 98 -1.34 14.55 -1.13
N HIS A 99 -2.47 14.89 -0.50
CA HIS A 99 -2.68 16.25 0.00
C HIS A 99 -1.61 16.64 1.01
N LYS A 100 -1.23 15.72 1.90
CA LYS A 100 -0.10 15.98 2.82
C LYS A 100 1.19 16.15 2.04
N PHE A 101 1.43 15.31 1.03
CA PHE A 101 2.64 15.31 0.22
C PHE A 101 2.80 16.60 -0.60
N LYS A 102 1.71 17.21 -1.08
CA LYS A 102 1.70 18.46 -1.85
C LYS A 102 2.42 19.63 -1.17
N ASP A 103 2.34 19.70 0.16
CA ASP A 103 2.89 20.81 0.94
C ASP A 103 4.38 20.65 1.28
N TYR A 104 5.02 19.55 0.84
CA TYR A 104 6.43 19.29 1.09
C TYR A 104 7.27 19.51 -0.18
N SER A 105 8.40 20.19 -0.02
CA SER A 105 9.45 20.25 -1.03
C SER A 105 10.30 18.99 -0.91
N HIS A 106 10.46 18.24 -1.99
CA HIS A 106 11.27 17.02 -2.03
C HIS A 106 12.40 17.20 -3.03
N ASP A 107 13.60 16.77 -2.63
CA ASP A 107 14.77 16.75 -3.51
C ASP A 107 14.78 15.51 -4.43
N TYR A 108 13.79 14.61 -4.29
CA TYR A 108 13.72 13.31 -4.95
C TYR A 108 12.28 12.83 -5.20
N PRO A 109 12.05 11.94 -6.20
CA PRO A 109 10.76 11.33 -6.43
C PRO A 109 10.34 10.43 -5.26
N CYS A 110 9.03 10.25 -5.07
CA CYS A 110 8.50 9.43 -4.00
C CYS A 110 7.40 8.48 -4.51
N MET A 111 7.41 7.26 -3.99
CA MET A 111 6.40 6.23 -4.21
C MET A 111 5.54 6.08 -2.96
N LEU A 112 4.30 5.61 -3.14
CA LEU A 112 3.41 5.24 -2.05
C LEU A 112 3.19 3.73 -2.01
N LEU A 113 3.44 3.10 -0.88
CA LEU A 113 3.14 1.71 -0.60
C LEU A 113 1.92 1.59 0.31
N ILE A 114 0.86 0.99 -0.20
CA ILE A 114 -0.35 0.66 0.55
C ILE A 114 -0.29 -0.81 0.92
N ARG A 115 -0.08 -1.11 2.20
CA ARG A 115 -0.08 -2.48 2.71
C ARG A 115 -1.44 -2.83 3.27
N ASN A 116 -2.15 -3.74 2.60
CA ASN A 116 -3.36 -4.36 3.12
C ASN A 116 -3.00 -5.46 4.14
N VAL A 117 -3.37 -5.22 5.39
CA VAL A 117 -3.26 -6.22 6.47
C VAL A 117 -4.63 -6.76 6.91
N SER A 118 -5.70 -6.37 6.20
CA SER A 118 -7.04 -6.93 6.40
C SER A 118 -7.05 -8.42 6.07
N LEU A 119 -7.78 -9.19 6.87
CA LEU A 119 -8.07 -10.61 6.62
C LEU A 119 -9.41 -10.81 5.89
N LEU A 120 -10.16 -9.71 5.65
CA LEU A 120 -11.50 -9.77 5.07
C LEU A 120 -11.48 -9.71 3.54
N PHE A 121 -10.53 -8.97 2.98
CA PHE A 121 -10.43 -8.72 1.55
C PHE A 121 -9.02 -9.01 1.09
N GLY A 122 -8.92 -9.87 0.08
CA GLY A 122 -7.67 -10.20 -0.57
C GLY A 122 -7.35 -9.27 -1.73
N MET A 123 -6.21 -9.53 -2.36
CA MET A 123 -5.81 -8.84 -3.59
C MET A 123 -6.88 -8.99 -4.68
N SER A 124 -7.41 -10.20 -4.90
CA SER A 124 -8.37 -10.47 -5.96
C SER A 124 -9.68 -9.68 -5.78
N ASP A 125 -10.15 -9.50 -4.54
CA ASP A 125 -11.33 -8.71 -4.24
C ASP A 125 -11.11 -7.23 -4.60
N ILE A 126 -9.96 -6.67 -4.21
CA ILE A 126 -9.61 -5.27 -4.47
C ILE A 126 -9.50 -5.03 -5.98
N LEU A 127 -8.83 -5.92 -6.71
CA LEU A 127 -8.67 -5.81 -8.16
C LEU A 127 -9.99 -6.00 -8.92
N GLY A 128 -10.91 -6.80 -8.38
CA GLY A 128 -12.28 -6.91 -8.91
C GLY A 128 -13.01 -5.57 -8.96
N MET A 129 -12.58 -4.59 -8.15
CA MET A 129 -13.11 -3.24 -8.10
C MET A 129 -12.09 -2.17 -8.56
N LYS A 130 -11.11 -2.55 -9.39
CA LYS A 130 -10.04 -1.65 -9.86
C LYS A 130 -10.57 -0.35 -10.49
N ASN A 131 -11.70 -0.42 -11.18
CA ASN A 131 -12.35 0.73 -11.82
C ASN A 131 -12.90 1.78 -10.82
N LYS A 132 -12.96 1.44 -9.53
CA LYS A 132 -13.34 2.35 -8.46
C LYS A 132 -12.15 2.84 -7.64
N LEU A 133 -10.92 2.37 -7.92
CA LEU A 133 -9.71 2.89 -7.29
C LEU A 133 -9.35 4.25 -7.89
N VAL A 134 -8.99 5.19 -7.03
CA VAL A 134 -8.52 6.52 -7.44
C VAL A 134 -7.03 6.43 -7.71
N LEU A 135 -6.64 6.84 -8.92
CA LEU A 135 -5.24 7.05 -9.24
C LEU A 135 -4.74 8.35 -8.59
N PRO A 136 -3.47 8.37 -8.13
CA PRO A 136 -2.85 9.57 -7.59
C PRO A 136 -2.84 10.72 -8.62
N GLU A 137 -2.95 11.97 -8.17
CA GLU A 137 -2.87 13.20 -8.98
C GLU A 137 -1.43 13.56 -9.41
N GLY A 138 -0.48 12.61 -9.31
CA GLY A 138 0.88 12.74 -9.82
C GLY A 138 1.92 13.23 -8.80
N TYR A 139 1.56 13.34 -7.52
CA TYR A 139 2.51 13.68 -6.45
C TYR A 139 3.42 12.50 -6.07
N PHE A 140 2.89 11.28 -6.18
CA PHE A 140 3.69 10.06 -6.12
C PHE A 140 3.97 9.58 -7.54
N THR A 141 5.21 9.17 -7.81
CA THR A 141 5.59 8.62 -9.12
C THR A 141 4.90 7.29 -9.39
N GLN A 142 4.67 6.49 -8.33
CA GLN A 142 4.01 5.20 -8.38
C GLN A 142 3.25 4.94 -7.08
N VAL A 143 2.08 4.29 -7.19
CA VAL A 143 1.32 3.78 -6.04
C VAL A 143 1.27 2.27 -6.12
N TRP A 144 1.78 1.61 -5.09
CA TRP A 144 1.87 0.17 -4.98
C TRP A 144 0.89 -0.36 -3.94
N LEU A 145 0.18 -1.43 -4.28
CA LEU A 145 -0.66 -2.19 -3.36
C LEU A 145 0.03 -3.50 -3.01
N LEU A 146 0.29 -3.70 -1.72
CA LEU A 146 0.81 -4.93 -1.15
C LEU A 146 -0.30 -5.63 -0.38
N SER A 147 -0.74 -6.79 -0.85
CA SER A 147 -1.83 -7.55 -0.23
C SER A 147 -1.61 -9.05 -0.35
N ARG A 148 -2.42 -9.84 0.37
CA ARG A 148 -2.47 -11.30 0.25
C ARG A 148 -3.78 -11.69 -0.40
N ASP A 149 -3.86 -12.88 -0.97
CA ASP A 149 -5.13 -13.40 -1.50
C ASP A 149 -5.62 -14.60 -0.68
N PHE A 150 -5.76 -14.37 0.64
CA PHE A 150 -6.06 -15.43 1.63
C PHE A 150 -5.03 -16.58 1.68
N THR A 151 -3.89 -16.39 1.01
CA THR A 151 -2.70 -17.25 1.05
C THR A 151 -1.61 -16.60 1.93
N PRO A 152 -0.58 -17.35 2.36
CA PRO A 152 0.56 -16.76 3.07
C PRO A 152 1.38 -15.81 2.19
N ASP A 153 1.29 -15.96 0.87
CA ASP A 153 2.10 -15.25 -0.10
C ASP A 153 1.63 -13.80 -0.30
N TRP A 154 2.62 -12.90 -0.33
CA TRP A 154 2.40 -11.50 -0.61
C TRP A 154 2.40 -11.25 -2.11
N LEU A 155 1.44 -10.42 -2.55
CA LEU A 155 1.30 -9.94 -3.91
C LEU A 155 1.52 -8.43 -3.92
N LEU A 156 2.31 -7.96 -4.88
CA LEU A 156 2.62 -6.55 -5.08
C LEU A 156 2.14 -6.13 -6.46
N ILE A 157 1.34 -5.07 -6.53
CA ILE A 157 0.85 -4.56 -7.80
C ILE A 157 0.93 -3.04 -7.86
N ASN A 158 1.35 -2.53 -9.03
CA ASN A 158 1.34 -1.10 -9.31
C ASN A 158 -0.06 -0.66 -9.73
N LEU A 159 -0.68 0.20 -8.93
CA LEU A 159 -1.98 0.78 -9.22
C LEU A 159 -1.87 1.84 -10.32
N SER A 160 -0.75 2.54 -10.43
CA SER A 160 -0.53 3.61 -11.41
C SER A 160 -0.44 3.11 -12.85
N THR A 161 -0.11 1.84 -13.08
CA THR A 161 0.00 1.24 -14.43
C THR A 161 -1.23 0.41 -14.82
N MET A 162 -2.30 0.44 -14.01
CA MET A 162 -3.50 -0.35 -14.28
C MET A 162 -4.41 0.23 -15.37
N ASP A 163 -4.12 1.44 -15.86
CA ASP A 163 -4.94 2.17 -16.84
C ASP A 163 -4.59 1.85 -18.30
N ASP A 164 -3.60 0.99 -18.58
CA ASP A 164 -3.25 0.55 -19.94
C ASP A 164 -4.22 -0.50 -20.54
N GLY A 165 -5.39 -0.68 -19.92
CA GLY A 165 -6.44 -1.58 -20.40
C GLY A 165 -7.61 -0.83 -21.03
N GLY A 166 -7.39 -0.10 -22.13
CA GLY A 166 -8.51 0.56 -22.80
C GLY A 166 -8.24 1.53 -23.95
N ARG A 167 -7.23 1.29 -24.81
CA ARG A 167 -7.22 1.82 -26.19
C ARG A 167 -6.51 0.83 -27.13
N GLU A 168 -7.25 -0.17 -27.57
CA GLU A 168 -7.11 -0.73 -28.92
C GLU A 168 -8.47 -0.63 -29.62
#